data_AF-A0A0A0DGQ0-F1
#
_entry.id   AF-A0A0A0DGQ0-F1
#
_cell.length_a   1.000
_cell.length_b   1.000
_cell.length_c   1.000
_cell.angle_alpha   90.00
_cell.angle_beta   90.00
_cell.angle_gamma   90.00
#
_symmetry.space_group_name_H-M   'P 1'
#
loop_
_entity.id
_entity.type
_entity.pdbx_description
1 polymer ?
#
loop_
_entity_poly.entity_id
_entity_poly.type
_entity_poly.pdbx_seq_one_letter_code
_entity_poly.pdbx_strand_id
1 'polypeptide(L)'
;MKTIWALTSVANLYDQPPNNLVAWWSEKPTLDQVCDALGMGKFPPQTDQAVLQVVNIWSGKTERIGSDISGTDFSLSEIKEGKL
;
A
#
# COMPACT_ATOMS: atom_id res chain seq x y z
N MET A 1 -1.29 -16.29 -17.88
CA MET A 1 -0.63 -15.92 -16.61
C MET A 1 -1.60 -15.09 -15.82
N LYS A 2 -1.90 -15.49 -14.58
CA LYS A 2 -2.71 -14.64 -13.69
C LYS A 2 -1.82 -13.55 -13.10
N THR A 3 -2.37 -12.34 -13.06
CA THR A 3 -1.75 -11.16 -12.45
C THR A 3 -2.65 -10.70 -11.32
N ILE A 4 -2.04 -10.30 -10.20
CA ILE A 4 -2.74 -9.58 -9.13
C ILE A 4 -1.99 -8.29 -8.81
N TRP A 5 -2.69 -7.35 -8.19
CA TRP A 5 -2.09 -6.20 -7.55
C TRP A 5 -2.11 -6.43 -6.04
N ALA A 6 -0.96 -6.34 -5.40
CA ALA A 6 -0.81 -6.60 -3.97
C ALA A 6 -0.36 -5.35 -3.23
N LEU A 7 -1.12 -4.94 -2.22
CA LEU A 7 -0.71 -3.94 -1.23
C LEU A 7 -0.03 -4.69 -0.08
N THR A 8 1.22 -4.33 0.19
CA THR A 8 2.03 -4.94 1.25
C THR A 8 2.42 -3.89 2.29
N SER A 9 2.77 -4.36 3.49
CA SER A 9 3.18 -3.53 4.61
C SER A 9 4.46 -4.04 5.28
N VAL A 10 5.20 -3.12 5.91
CA VAL A 10 6.36 -3.41 6.76
C VAL A 10 6.26 -2.54 8.01
N ALA A 11 6.04 -3.16 9.17
CA ALA A 11 6.07 -2.45 10.44
C ALA A 11 7.53 -2.39 10.94
N ASN A 12 8.11 -1.19 11.03
CA ASN A 12 9.53 -0.97 11.32
C ASN A 12 9.99 -1.32 12.75
N LEU A 13 9.20 -2.08 13.51
CA LEU A 13 9.53 -2.52 14.87
C LEU A 13 9.94 -4.00 14.93
N TYR A 14 9.88 -4.72 13.81
CA TYR A 14 10.30 -6.12 13.71
C TYR A 14 11.05 -6.33 12.39
N ASP A 15 12.10 -7.14 12.43
CA ASP A 15 12.90 -7.55 11.26
C ASP A 15 12.08 -8.55 10.41
N GLN A 16 11.00 -8.06 9.82
CA GLN A 16 10.01 -8.85 9.08
C GLN A 16 10.23 -8.68 7.57
N PRO A 17 9.99 -9.74 6.77
CA PRO A 17 10.09 -9.62 5.32
C PRO A 17 9.07 -8.58 4.80
N PRO A 18 9.39 -7.88 3.70
CA PRO A 18 8.60 -6.72 3.25
C PRO A 18 7.28 -7.08 2.55
N ASN A 19 6.71 -8.24 2.85
CA ASN A 19 5.65 -8.87 2.07
C ASN A 19 4.40 -9.19 2.91
N ASN A 20 4.20 -8.51 4.04
CA ASN A 20 2.97 -8.69 4.81
C ASN A 20 1.78 -8.17 3.98
N LEU A 21 0.97 -9.10 3.47
CA LEU A 21 -0.13 -8.80 2.56
C LEU A 21 -1.26 -8.09 3.30
N VAL A 22 -1.58 -6.87 2.86
CA VAL A 22 -2.68 -6.05 3.38
C VAL A 22 -3.96 -6.31 2.59
N ALA A 23 -3.85 -6.21 1.26
CA ALA A 23 -4.98 -6.38 0.34
C ALA A 23 -4.49 -6.81 -1.04
N TRP A 24 -5.37 -7.43 -1.83
CA TRP A 24 -5.08 -7.77 -3.22
C TRP A 24 -6.29 -7.56 -4.13
N TRP A 25 -6.00 -7.32 -5.41
CA TRP A 25 -7.01 -7.11 -6.45
C TRP A 25 -6.60 -7.85 -7.73
N SER A 26 -7.59 -8.28 -8.52
CA SER A 26 -7.36 -8.91 -9.83
C SER A 26 -6.94 -7.90 -10.92
N GLU A 27 -7.16 -6.62 -10.67
CA GLU A 27 -6.81 -5.49 -11.54
C GLU A 27 -6.21 -4.36 -10.70
N LYS A 28 -5.66 -3.33 -11.34
CA LYS A 28 -5.06 -2.22 -10.59
C LYS A 28 -6.16 -1.53 -9.76
N PRO A 29 -6.03 -1.42 -8.44
CA PRO A 29 -7.06 -0.80 -7.61
C PRO A 29 -7.23 0.69 -7.94
N THR A 30 -8.40 1.24 -7.65
CA THR A 30 -8.64 2.69 -7.66
C THR A 30 -8.00 3.36 -6.44
N LEU A 31 -7.86 4.70 -6.47
CA LEU A 31 -7.39 5.45 -5.30
C LEU A 31 -8.33 5.29 -4.09
N ASP A 32 -9.65 5.20 -4.32
CA ASP A 32 -10.63 4.92 -3.26
C ASP A 32 -10.39 3.57 -2.60
N GLN A 33 -10.14 2.51 -3.40
CA GLN A 33 -9.86 1.18 -2.86
C GLN A 33 -8.55 1.13 -2.06
N VAL A 34 -7.53 1.89 -2.48
CA VAL A 34 -6.28 2.02 -1.72
C VAL A 34 -6.52 2.80 -0.42
N CYS A 35 -7.25 3.92 -0.44
CA CYS A 35 -7.60 4.67 0.77
C CYS A 35 -8.36 3.82 1.79
N ASP A 36 -9.33 3.04 1.32
CA ASP A 36 -10.13 2.16 2.18
C ASP A 36 -9.26 1.04 2.79
N ALA A 37 -8.41 0.40 1.99
CA ALA A 37 -7.47 -0.63 2.46
C ALA A 37 -6.44 -0.09 3.47
N LEU A 38 -6.10 1.20 3.40
CA LEU A 38 -5.23 1.89 4.35
C LEU A 38 -5.97 2.40 5.60
N GLY A 39 -7.28 2.20 5.70
CA GLY A 39 -8.09 2.69 6.82
C GLY A 39 -8.30 4.21 6.83
N MET A 40 -8.05 4.89 5.71
CA MET A 40 -8.23 6.34 5.57
C MET A 40 -9.64 6.74 5.13
N GLY A 41 -10.47 5.77 4.75
CA GLY A 41 -11.83 5.99 4.27
C GLY A 41 -11.88 6.26 2.77
N LYS A 42 -12.46 7.39 2.35
CA LYS A 42 -12.58 7.75 0.92
C LYS A 42 -11.43 8.63 0.46
N PHE A 43 -11.13 8.57 -0.84
CA PHE A 43 -10.25 9.55 -1.45
C PHE A 43 -11.03 10.84 -1.78
N PRO A 44 -10.47 12.04 -1.56
CA PRO A 44 -9.20 12.29 -0.89
C PRO A 44 -9.30 12.17 0.65
N PRO A 45 -8.23 11.71 1.32
CA PRO A 45 -8.14 11.77 2.78
C PRO A 45 -8.04 13.22 3.30
N GLN A 46 -8.09 13.40 4.62
CA GLN A 46 -8.26 14.71 5.26
C GLN A 46 -7.07 15.67 5.16
N THR A 47 -5.87 15.19 4.82
CA THR A 47 -4.65 16.00 4.75
C THR A 47 -3.93 15.85 3.42
N ASP A 48 -3.32 16.92 2.93
CA ASP A 48 -2.53 16.90 1.69
C ASP A 48 -1.39 15.88 1.76
N GLN A 49 -0.79 15.72 2.93
CA GLN A 49 0.23 14.68 3.17
C GLN A 49 -0.34 13.27 2.95
N ALA A 50 -1.52 12.97 3.48
CA ALA A 50 -2.16 11.68 3.28
C ALA A 50 -2.56 11.47 1.81
N VAL A 51 -3.00 12.53 1.12
CA VAL A 51 -3.28 12.48 -0.32
C VAL A 51 -2.02 12.08 -1.10
N LEU A 52 -0.90 12.76 -0.83
CA LEU A 52 0.37 12.47 -1.48
C LEU A 52 0.87 11.05 -1.19
N GLN A 53 0.76 10.59 0.06
CA GLN A 53 1.12 9.22 0.45
C GLN A 53 0.30 8.18 -0.34
N VAL A 54 -1.02 8.35 -0.41
CA VAL A 54 -1.90 7.43 -1.15
C VAL A 54 -1.56 7.42 -2.64
N VAL A 55 -1.37 8.60 -3.24
CA VAL A 55 -1.01 8.72 -4.66
C VAL A 55 0.35 8.07 -4.95
N ASN A 56 1.34 8.28 -4.09
CA ASN A 56 2.66 7.68 -4.23
C ASN A 56 2.57 6.14 -4.11
N ILE A 57 1.84 5.60 -3.12
CA ILE A 57 1.61 4.15 -3.00
C ILE A 57 0.94 3.61 -4.25
N TRP A 58 -0.14 4.23 -4.71
CA TRP A 58 -0.87 3.83 -5.92
C TRP A 58 0.00 3.87 -7.19
N SER A 59 1.00 4.76 -7.23
CA SER A 59 1.99 4.85 -8.30
C SER A 59 3.09 3.78 -8.23
N GLY A 60 3.11 2.95 -7.19
CA GLY A 60 4.10 1.89 -6.98
C GLY A 60 5.31 2.32 -6.16
N LYS A 61 5.27 3.48 -5.50
CA LYS A 61 6.31 3.89 -4.55
C LYS A 61 6.02 3.32 -3.16
N THR A 62 7.07 3.19 -2.36
CA THR A 62 6.92 2.87 -0.94
C THR A 62 6.74 4.18 -0.16
N GLU A 63 5.73 4.24 0.70
CA GLU A 63 5.47 5.39 1.56
C GLU A 63 5.21 4.95 2.99
N ARG A 64 5.63 5.81 3.92
CA ARG A 64 5.37 5.60 5.34
C ARG A 64 4.07 6.27 5.73
N ILE A 65 3.19 5.54 6.41
CA ILE A 65 1.98 6.08 7.03
C ILE A 65 2.12 5.96 8.55
N GLY A 66 1.91 7.06 9.27
CA GLY A 66 2.12 7.18 10.72
C GLY A 66 3.34 8.04 11.08
N SER A 67 3.73 8.01 12.35
CA SER A 67 4.92 8.73 12.84
C SER A 67 6.22 8.02 12.44
N ASP A 68 7.36 8.71 12.43
CA ASP A 68 8.65 8.08 12.07
C ASP A 68 9.07 6.93 12.99
N ILE A 69 8.58 6.91 14.24
CA ILE A 69 8.92 5.89 15.25
C ILE A 69 7.95 4.70 15.19
N SER A 70 6.72 4.91 14.74
CA SER A 70 5.64 3.91 14.74
C SER A 70 5.00 3.69 13.37
N GLY A 71 5.66 4.17 12.32
CA GLY A 71 5.12 4.22 10.97
C GLY A 71 5.25 2.87 10.29
N THR A 72 4.26 2.57 9.46
CA THR A 72 4.25 1.37 8.63
C THR A 72 4.52 1.79 7.20
N ASP A 73 5.48 1.12 6.55
CA ASP A 73 5.78 1.34 5.14
C ASP A 73 4.81 0.50 4.31
N PHE A 74 4.18 1.11 3.31
CA PHE A 74 3.23 0.47 2.41
C PHE A 74 3.71 0.57 0.97
N SER A 75 3.49 -0.48 0.19
CA SER A 75 3.79 -0.49 -1.24
C SER A 75 2.78 -1.31 -2.03
N LEU A 76 2.40 -0.82 -3.20
CA LEU A 76 1.52 -1.50 -4.15
C LEU A 76 2.34 -2.02 -5.34
N SER A 77 2.25 -3.31 -5.63
CA SER A 77 3.00 -3.93 -6.73
C SER A 77 2.15 -4.88 -7.58
N GLU A 78 2.48 -4.99 -8.87
CA GLU A 78 1.93 -5.99 -9.77
C GLU A 78 2.68 -7.31 -9.57
N ILE A 79 1.98 -8.36 -9.15
CA ILE A 79 2.53 -9.70 -8.95
C ILE A 79 2.04 -10.61 -10.08
N LYS A 80 2.98 -11.29 -10.73
CA LYS A 80 2.70 -12.25 -11.80
C LYS A 80 2.93 -13.67 -11.28
N GLU A 81 1.98 -14.55 -11.57
CA GLU A 81 2.10 -15.98 -11.25
C GLU A 81 3.45 -16.54 -11.70
N GLY A 82 4.19 -17.16 -10.77
CA GLY A 82 5.50 -17.78 -11.04
C GLY A 82 6.71 -16.85 -11.00
N LYS A 83 6.56 -15.58 -10.59
CA LYS A 83 7.69 -14.69 -10.25
C LYS A 83 7.66 -14.35 -8.75
N LEU A 84 8.70 -14.79 -8.04
CA LEU A 84 9.09 -14.32 -6.71
C LEU A 84 10.09 -13.17 -6.85
#